data_AF-A0A3N9UYT6-F1
#
_entry.id   AF-A0A3N9UYT6-F1
#
_cell.length_a   1.000
_cell.length_b   1.000
_cell.length_c   1.000
_cell.angle_alpha   90.00
_cell.angle_beta   90.00
_cell.angle_gamma   90.00
#
_symmetry.space_group_name_H-M   'P 1'
#
loop_
_entity.id
_entity.type
_entity.pdbx_description
1 polymer ?
#
loop_
_entity_poly.entity_id
_entity_poly.type
_entity_poly.pdbx_seq_one_letter_code
_entity_poly.pdbx_strand_id
1 'polypeptide(L)'
;MLKQIEHALEKLESSSRQSQEKIKAILKRYASGEIGLDEAYYELLEDELIPMPQRCTMSAKIPTTADDELRLKEKINSVLSI
;
A
#
# COMPACT_ATOMS: atom_id res chain seq x y z
N MET A 1 6.89 5.88 -0.08
CA MET A 1 6.12 4.71 -0.55
C MET A 1 5.25 4.17 0.57
N LEU A 2 5.83 3.66 1.67
CA LEU A 2 5.10 3.05 2.79
C LEU A 2 3.92 3.88 3.35
N LYS A 3 4.15 5.16 3.69
CA LYS A 3 3.07 6.05 4.17
C LYS A 3 1.89 6.20 3.22
N GLN A 4 2.11 6.11 1.90
CA GLN A 4 1.02 6.21 0.92
C GLN A 4 0.16 4.95 0.93
N ILE A 5 0.79 3.78 1.10
CA ILE A 5 0.09 2.51 1.25
C ILE A 5 -0.68 2.46 2.57
N GLU A 6 -0.08 2.91 3.66
CA GLU A 6 -0.78 3.03 4.95
C GLU A 6 -1.99 3.96 4.85
N HIS A 7 -1.83 5.11 4.20
CA HIS A 7 -2.94 6.04 4.01
C HIS A 7 -4.03 5.46 3.08
N ALA A 8 -3.66 4.60 2.11
CA ALA A 8 -4.62 3.85 1.32
C ALA A 8 -5.43 2.85 2.16
N LEU A 9 -4.78 2.19 3.12
CA LEU A 9 -5.43 1.31 4.10
C LEU A 9 -6.38 2.08 5.02
N GLU A 10 -5.98 3.25 5.52
CA GLU A 10 -6.83 4.11 6.35
C GLU A 10 -8.05 4.63 5.58
N LYS A 11 -7.88 4.92 4.29
CA LYS A 11 -8.96 5.36 3.40
C LYS A 11 -9.73 4.22 2.76
N LEU A 12 -9.36 2.97 3.02
CA LEU A 12 -9.97 1.81 2.38
C LEU A 12 -11.48 1.82 2.61
N GLU A 13 -11.93 1.94 3.85
CA GLU A 13 -13.36 1.95 4.20
C GLU A 13 -14.13 3.13 3.58
N SER A 14 -13.43 4.25 3.33
CA SER A 14 -14.00 5.47 2.72
C SER A 14 -13.95 5.46 1.19
N SER A 15 -13.26 4.50 0.58
CA SER A 15 -13.12 4.39 -0.88
C SER A 15 -14.30 3.65 -1.50
N SER A 16 -14.52 3.80 -2.82
CA SER A 16 -15.56 3.06 -3.54
C SER A 16 -15.32 1.54 -3.47
N ARG A 17 -16.38 0.73 -3.52
CA ARG A 17 -16.27 -0.75 -3.46
C ARG A 17 -15.28 -1.33 -4.46
N GLN A 18 -15.31 -0.84 -5.69
CA GLN A 18 -14.37 -1.28 -6.73
C GLN A 18 -12.90 -0.97 -6.36
N SER A 19 -12.63 0.24 -5.85
CA SER A 19 -11.31 0.63 -5.37
C SER A 19 -10.90 -0.20 -4.16
N GLN A 20 -11.83 -0.47 -3.23
CA GLN A 20 -11.58 -1.35 -2.09
C GLN A 20 -11.13 -2.73 -2.54
N GLU A 21 -11.87 -3.37 -3.44
CA GLU A 21 -11.53 -4.71 -3.94
C GLU A 21 -10.14 -4.75 -4.58
N LYS A 22 -9.79 -3.73 -5.39
CA LYS A 22 -8.47 -3.64 -6.00
C LYS A 22 -7.35 -3.42 -4.98
N ILE A 23 -7.53 -2.50 -4.03
CA ILE A 23 -6.56 -2.26 -2.95
C ILE A 23 -6.34 -3.56 -2.16
N LYS A 24 -7.42 -4.25 -1.78
CA LYS A 24 -7.34 -5.53 -1.08
C LYS A 24 -6.58 -6.58 -1.89
N ALA A 25 -6.83 -6.68 -3.19
CA ALA A 25 -6.16 -7.65 -4.06
C ALA A 25 -4.65 -7.40 -4.15
N ILE A 26 -4.24 -6.15 -4.39
CA ILE A 26 -2.81 -5.77 -4.51
C ILE A 26 -2.11 -5.97 -3.17
N LEU A 27 -2.70 -5.50 -2.07
CA LEU A 27 -2.11 -5.64 -0.74
C LEU A 27 -2.05 -7.09 -0.26
N LYS A 28 -3.00 -7.93 -0.65
CA LYS A 28 -2.96 -9.37 -0.35
C LYS A 28 -1.78 -10.06 -1.05
N ARG A 29 -1.53 -9.73 -2.32
CA ARG A 29 -0.35 -10.25 -3.07
C ARG A 29 0.95 -9.81 -2.40
N TYR A 30 1.02 -8.55 -2.00
CA TYR A 30 2.16 -8.02 -1.26
C TYR A 30 2.39 -8.71 0.10
N ALA A 31 1.32 -8.88 0.89
CA ALA A 31 1.38 -9.59 2.17
C ALA A 31 1.77 -11.07 2.01
N SER A 32 1.35 -11.70 0.90
CA SER A 32 1.72 -13.07 0.55
C SER A 32 3.15 -13.19 0.00
N GLY A 33 3.83 -12.07 -0.26
CA GLY A 33 5.17 -12.03 -0.85
C GLY A 33 5.21 -12.32 -2.35
N GLU A 34 4.07 -12.30 -3.04
CA GLU A 34 4.00 -12.45 -4.50
C GLU A 34 4.59 -11.25 -5.23
N ILE A 35 4.43 -10.05 -4.66
CA ILE A 35 4.96 -8.79 -5.19
C ILE A 35 5.71 -8.03 -4.09
N GLY A 36 6.70 -7.23 -4.49
CA GLY A 36 7.47 -6.37 -3.59
C GLY A 36 6.73 -5.08 -3.22
N LEU A 37 7.25 -4.34 -2.24
CA LEU A 37 6.68 -3.05 -1.80
C LEU A 37 6.64 -2.01 -2.93
N ASP A 38 7.68 -1.94 -3.75
CA ASP A 38 7.77 -1.04 -4.90
C ASP A 38 6.68 -1.39 -5.93
N GLU A 39 6.51 -2.67 -6.23
CA GLU A 39 5.53 -3.14 -7.22
C GLU A 39 4.09 -2.91 -6.74
N ALA A 40 3.80 -3.24 -5.47
CA ALA A 40 2.52 -2.91 -4.86
C ALA A 40 2.23 -1.41 -4.88
N TYR A 41 3.24 -0.58 -4.65
CA TYR A 41 3.12 0.87 -4.73
C TYR A 41 2.79 1.35 -6.15
N TYR A 42 3.47 0.83 -7.18
CA TYR A 42 3.19 1.19 -8.56
C TYR A 42 1.83 0.70 -9.04
N GLU A 43 1.43 -0.55 -8.72
CA GLU A 43 0.09 -1.04 -9.08
C GLU A 43 -1.01 -0.17 -8.45
N LEU A 44 -0.87 0.20 -7.17
CA LEU A 44 -1.80 1.12 -6.52
C LEU A 44 -1.82 2.51 -7.18
N LEU A 45 -0.69 2.96 -7.69
CA LEU A 45 -0.56 4.25 -8.38
C LEU A 45 -1.18 4.22 -9.78
N GLU A 46 -0.93 3.14 -10.53
CA GLU A 46 -1.46 2.93 -11.88
C GLU A 46 -2.99 2.78 -11.88
N ASP A 47 -3.56 2.11 -10.88
CA ASP A 47 -5.01 2.02 -10.69
C ASP A 47 -5.65 3.27 -10.04
N GLU A 48 -4.88 4.37 -9.88
CA GLU A 48 -5.31 5.63 -9.25
C GLU A 48 -5.87 5.45 -7.82
N LEU A 49 -5.48 4.37 -7.14
CA LEU A 49 -5.92 4.02 -5.78
C LEU A 49 -5.18 4.82 -4.71
N ILE A 50 -3.98 5.29 -5.05
CA ILE A 50 -3.25 6.28 -4.27
C ILE A 50 -3.02 7.54 -5.10
N PRO A 51 -3.06 8.73 -4.47
CA PRO A 51 -2.82 9.96 -5.19
C PRO A 51 -1.38 9.99 -5.70
N MET A 52 -1.21 10.41 -6.96
CA MET A 52 0.11 10.64 -7.50
C MET A 52 0.80 11.77 -6.73
N PRO A 53 2.04 11.58 -6.24
CA PRO A 53 2.72 12.60 -5.47
C PRO A 53 2.98 13.84 -6.35
N GLN A 54 2.22 14.91 -6.13
CA GLN A 54 2.31 16.15 -6.91
C GLN A 54 3.63 16.92 -6.72
N ARG A 55 4.38 16.60 -5.66
CA ARG A 55 5.74 17.10 -5.46
C ARG A 55 6.66 15.89 -5.44
N CYS A 56 7.48 15.75 -6.48
CA CYS A 56 8.78 15.10 -6.40
C CYS A 56 9.71 15.90 -5.46
N THR A 57 9.28 16.19 -4.22
CA THR A 57 10.26 16.30 -3.16
C THR A 57 10.91 14.94 -3.12
N MET A 58 12.19 14.87 -3.47
CA MET A 58 13.10 13.79 -3.11
C MET A 58 13.04 13.66 -1.58
N SER A 59 11.94 13.12 -1.05
CA SER A 59 11.88 12.64 0.32
C SER A 59 12.90 11.52 0.30
N ALA A 60 14.05 11.80 0.91
CA ALA A 60 15.14 10.85 1.11
C ALA A 60 14.50 9.48 1.29
N LYS A 61 14.85 8.50 0.41
CA LYS A 61 14.42 7.11 0.53
C LYS A 61 14.54 6.78 2.02
N ILE A 62 13.43 6.82 2.75
CA ILE A 62 13.44 6.38 4.14
C ILE A 62 13.74 4.91 3.96
N PRO A 63 14.93 4.45 4.37
CA PRO A 63 15.28 3.06 4.19
C PRO A 63 14.18 2.28 4.87
N THR A 64 13.35 1.63 4.08
CA THR A 64 12.22 0.88 4.62
C THR A 64 12.88 -0.31 5.28
N THR A 65 12.90 -0.32 6.60
CA THR A 65 13.56 -1.39 7.33
C THR A 65 12.68 -2.64 7.24
N ALA A 66 13.28 -3.81 7.46
CA ALA A 66 12.52 -5.05 7.52
C ALA A 66 11.43 -5.00 8.61
N ASP A 67 11.64 -4.22 9.67
CA ASP A 67 10.66 -3.97 10.72
C ASP A 67 9.46 -3.16 10.21
N ASP A 68 9.70 -2.05 9.49
CA ASP A 68 8.62 -1.27 8.88
C ASP A 68 7.80 -2.10 7.88
N GLU A 69 8.47 -2.96 7.12
CA GLU A 69 7.83 -3.86 6.17
C GLU A 69 6.94 -4.90 6.87
N LEU A 70 7.46 -5.52 7.94
CA LEU A 70 6.72 -6.45 8.79
C LEU A 70 5.48 -5.79 9.39
N ARG A 71 5.64 -4.61 9.99
CA ARG A 71 4.53 -3.86 10.59
C ARG A 71 3.45 -3.52 9.57
N LEU A 72 3.84 -3.18 8.33
CA LEU A 72 2.88 -2.96 7.25
C LEU A 72 2.13 -4.24 6.89
N LYS A 73 2.83 -5.38 6.76
CA LYS A 73 2.21 -6.68 6.47
C LYS A 73 1.25 -7.12 7.58
N GLU A 74 1.62 -6.96 8.85
CA GLU A 74 0.74 -7.23 9.98
C GLU A 74 -0.52 -6.35 9.96
N LYS A 75 -0.36 -5.06 9.67
CA LYS A 75 -1.49 -4.12 9.55
C LYS A 75 -2.41 -4.51 8.40
N ILE A 76 -1.87 -4.92 7.25
CA ILE A 76 -2.63 -5.44 6.10
C ILE A 76 -3.40 -6.70 6.51
N ASN A 77 -2.74 -7.68 7.12
CA ASN A 77 -3.41 -8.92 7.56
C ASN A 77 -4.54 -8.65 8.55
N SER A 78 -4.33 -7.72 9.49
CA SER A 78 -5.37 -7.30 10.44
C SER A 78 -6.58 -6.66 9.75
N VAL A 79 -6.34 -5.72 8.83
CA VAL A 79 -7.41 -5.01 8.08
C VAL A 79 -8.14 -5.95 7.11
N LEU A 80 -7.42 -6.85 6.47
CA LEU A 80 -7.98 -7.82 5.52
C LEU A 80 -8.56 -9.06 6.21
N SER A 81 -8.28 -9.25 7.51
CA SER A 81 -8.62 -10.46 8.28
C SER A 81 -8.22 -11.74 7.55
N ILE A 82 -6.98 -11.77 7.05
CA ILE A 82 -6.37 -12.94 6.37
C ILE A 82 -5.18 -13.47 7.17
#